data_AF-R6CNS7-F1
#
_entry.id   AF-R6CNS7-F1
#
_cell.length_a   1.000
_cell.length_b   1.000
_cell.length_c   1.000
_cell.angle_alpha   90.00
_cell.angle_beta   90.00
_cell.angle_gamma   90.00
#
_symmetry.space_group_name_H-M   'P 1'
#
loop_
_entity.id
_entity.type
_entity.pdbx_description
1 polymer ?
#
loop_
_entity_poly.entity_id
_entity_poly.type
_entity_poly.pdbx_seq_one_letter_code
_entity_poly.pdbx_strand_id
1 'polypeptide(L)'
;MTKDAIERKVAYLKTQKDIPNADYRVYMINIYNYISDKCKENNNNWCYCIECKEWDIKKIITLGTHNSDMSFTECRRYIKELHELGYIKKRFVEGTWREYKIKEIDF
;
A
#
# COMPACT_ATOMS: atom_id res chain seq x y z
N MET A 1 14.07 2.63 -5.41
CA MET A 1 14.79 3.46 -4.42
C MET A 1 16.10 2.79 -4.03
N THR A 2 17.13 3.54 -3.64
CA THR A 2 18.33 2.95 -3.01
C THR A 2 18.00 2.49 -1.59
N LYS A 3 18.82 1.60 -1.00
CA LYS A 3 18.63 1.10 0.36
C LYS A 3 18.53 2.25 1.38
N ASP A 4 19.46 3.20 1.35
CA ASP A 4 19.45 4.36 2.24
C ASP A 4 18.21 5.25 2.06
N ALA A 5 17.69 5.36 0.82
CA ALA A 5 16.48 6.12 0.56
C ALA A 5 15.24 5.43 1.15
N ILE A 6 15.18 4.10 1.07
CA ILE A 6 14.12 3.30 1.70
C ILE A 6 14.18 3.49 3.22
N GLU A 7 15.35 3.34 3.84
CA GLU A 7 15.53 3.46 5.28
C GLU A 7 15.14 4.86 5.80
N ARG A 8 15.58 5.92 5.12
CA ARG A 8 15.17 7.31 5.45
C ARG A 8 13.67 7.50 5.33
N LYS A 9 13.04 6.94 4.30
CA LYS A 9 11.60 7.08 4.07
C LYS A 9 10.79 6.32 5.12
N VAL A 10 11.21 5.12 5.49
CA VAL A 10 10.59 4.34 6.58
C VAL A 10 10.76 5.07 7.92
N ALA A 11 11.94 5.63 8.20
CA ALA A 11 12.18 6.43 9.39
C ALA A 11 11.26 7.66 9.44
N TYR A 12 11.12 8.38 8.33
CA TYR A 12 10.16 9.48 8.21
C TYR A 12 8.72 9.02 8.49
N LEU A 13 8.28 7.91 7.88
CA LEU A 13 6.94 7.37 8.11
C LEU A 13 6.71 7.01 9.58
N LYS A 14 7.72 6.47 10.28
CA LYS A 14 7.66 6.19 11.73
C LYS A 14 7.43 7.45 12.55
N THR A 15 8.06 8.57 12.20
CA THR A 15 7.83 9.84 12.92
C THR A 15 6.45 10.44 12.67
N GLN A 16 5.75 10.03 11.61
CA GLN A 16 4.40 10.50 11.32
C GLN A 16 3.34 9.82 12.19
N LYS A 17 3.66 8.73 12.90
CA LYS A 17 2.69 7.95 13.67
C LYS A 17 1.92 8.77 14.71
N ASP A 18 2.62 9.70 15.37
CA ASP A 18 2.06 10.50 16.47
C ASP A 18 1.52 11.86 16.01
N ILE A 19 1.52 12.13 14.69
CA ILE A 19 1.06 13.40 14.13
C ILE A 19 -0.44 13.28 13.76
N PRO A 20 -1.33 14.08 14.37
CA PRO A 20 -2.79 13.93 14.25
C PRO A 20 -3.35 13.99 12.81
N ASN A 21 -2.60 14.54 11.86
CA ASN A 21 -2.99 14.74 10.47
C ASN A 21 -2.02 14.06 9.49
N ALA A 22 -1.36 12.99 9.91
CA ALA A 22 -0.48 12.18 9.06
C ALA A 22 -1.24 11.30 8.06
N ASP A 23 -2.15 11.92 7.32
CA ASP A 23 -2.97 11.36 6.25
C ASP A 23 -2.17 10.42 5.34
N TYR A 24 -0.97 10.85 4.95
CA TYR A 24 -0.06 10.07 4.12
C TYR A 24 0.27 8.67 4.69
N ARG A 25 0.60 8.58 5.98
CA ARG A 25 0.91 7.29 6.63
C ARG A 25 -0.35 6.42 6.71
N VAL A 26 -1.47 7.03 7.08
CA VAL A 26 -2.77 6.36 7.18
C VAL A 26 -3.18 5.78 5.83
N TYR A 27 -3.01 6.52 4.73
CA TYR A 27 -3.32 6.05 3.39
C TYR A 27 -2.48 4.84 3.02
N MET A 28 -1.16 4.88 3.25
CA MET A 28 -0.29 3.74 2.96
C MET A 28 -0.67 2.48 3.76
N ILE A 29 -1.01 2.64 5.04
CA ILE A 29 -1.45 1.53 5.90
C ILE A 29 -2.77 0.94 5.40
N ASN A 30 -3.75 1.79 5.08
CA ASN A 30 -5.05 1.34 4.62
C ASN A 30 -4.96 0.59 3.28
N ILE A 31 -4.14 1.08 2.35
CA ILE A 31 -3.86 0.41 1.07
C ILE A 31 -3.22 -0.96 1.31
N TYR A 32 -2.19 -1.01 2.15
CA TYR A 32 -1.49 -2.25 2.46
C TYR A 32 -2.39 -3.29 3.14
N ASN A 33 -3.23 -2.87 4.08
CA ASN A 33 -4.16 -3.74 4.76
C ASN A 33 -5.18 -4.32 3.78
N TYR A 34 -5.75 -3.48 2.90
CA TYR A 34 -6.66 -3.95 1.86
C TYR A 34 -6.01 -5.01 0.95
N ILE A 35 -4.80 -4.75 0.45
CA ILE A 35 -4.07 -5.73 -0.39
C ILE A 35 -3.77 -7.00 0.40
N SER A 36 -3.33 -6.87 1.66
CA SER A 36 -3.01 -8.00 2.53
C SER A 36 -4.24 -8.86 2.82
N ASP A 37 -5.40 -8.25 3.00
CA ASP A 37 -6.65 -8.98 3.24
C ASP A 37 -7.11 -9.71 1.98
N LYS A 38 -6.95 -9.10 0.79
CA LYS A 38 -7.13 -9.82 -0.49
C LYS A 38 -6.20 -11.01 -0.66
N CYS A 39 -4.95 -10.90 -0.22
CA CYS A 39 -4.04 -12.04 -0.20
C CYS A 39 -4.53 -13.15 0.75
N LYS A 40 -4.95 -12.77 1.97
CA LYS A 40 -5.41 -13.72 3.01
C LYS A 40 -6.70 -14.44 2.65
N GLU A 41 -7.65 -13.79 1.97
CA GLU A 41 -8.91 -14.40 1.51
C GLU A 41 -8.65 -15.69 0.69
N ASN A 42 -7.47 -15.78 0.04
CA ASN A 42 -7.05 -16.93 -0.76
C ASN A 42 -6.17 -17.94 -0.01
N ASN A 43 -6.06 -17.87 1.33
CA ASN A 43 -5.11 -18.65 2.15
C ASN A 43 -3.66 -18.61 1.63
N ASN A 44 -3.29 -17.51 0.96
CA ASN A 44 -2.00 -17.32 0.34
C ASN A 44 -1.38 -16.01 0.81
N ASN A 45 -0.08 -15.84 0.58
CA ASN A 45 0.60 -14.55 0.77
C ASN A 45 0.51 -13.67 -0.49
N TRP A 46 -0.36 -14.01 -1.44
CA TRP A 46 -0.56 -13.30 -2.69
C TRP A 46 -2.03 -13.30 -3.12
N CYS A 47 -2.40 -12.33 -3.94
CA CYS A 47 -3.68 -12.26 -4.64
C CYS A 47 -3.44 -11.87 -6.11
N TYR A 48 -4.44 -12.05 -6.96
CA TYR A 48 -4.36 -11.56 -8.32
C TYR A 48 -4.43 -10.04 -8.36
N CYS A 49 -3.64 -9.39 -9.21
CA CYS A 49 -3.69 -7.93 -9.34
C CYS A 49 -5.08 -7.41 -9.74
N ILE A 50 -5.89 -8.23 -10.41
CA ILE A 50 -7.28 -7.90 -10.78
C ILE A 50 -8.22 -7.81 -9.56
N GLU A 51 -7.87 -8.47 -8.45
CA GLU A 51 -8.62 -8.41 -7.19
C GLU A 51 -8.33 -7.14 -6.40
N CYS A 52 -7.18 -6.50 -6.63
CA CYS A 52 -6.79 -5.23 -6.02
C CYS A 52 -7.26 -4.04 -6.86
N LYS A 53 -8.57 -3.80 -6.90
CA LYS A 53 -9.15 -2.75 -7.75
C LYS A 53 -8.81 -1.35 -7.23
N GLU A 54 -8.27 -0.50 -8.10
CA GLU A 54 -7.92 0.89 -7.76
C GLU A 54 -9.10 1.69 -7.21
N TRP A 55 -10.33 1.39 -7.67
CA TRP A 55 -11.54 2.05 -7.19
C TRP A 55 -11.84 1.74 -5.72
N ASP A 56 -11.67 0.49 -5.31
CA ASP A 56 -11.88 0.06 -3.93
C ASP A 56 -10.80 0.65 -3.02
N ILE A 57 -9.54 0.64 -3.49
CA ILE A 57 -8.42 1.27 -2.79
C ILE A 57 -8.70 2.77 -2.61
N LYS A 58 -9.11 3.47 -3.67
CA LYS A 58 -9.49 4.90 -3.60
C LYS A 58 -10.59 5.12 -2.57
N LYS A 59 -11.64 4.30 -2.57
CA LYS A 59 -12.75 4.42 -1.62
C LYS A 59 -12.26 4.27 -0.18
N ILE A 60 -11.37 3.31 0.08
CA ILE A 60 -10.82 3.03 1.40
C ILE A 60 -9.95 4.18 1.91
N ILE A 61 -9.13 4.78 1.05
CA ILE A 61 -8.29 5.92 1.44
C ILE A 61 -9.03 7.26 1.49
N THR A 62 -10.24 7.38 0.95
CA THR A 62 -11.05 8.60 1.11
C THR A 62 -12.05 8.49 2.28
N LEU A 63 -12.41 7.27 2.69
CA LEU A 63 -13.27 6.99 3.85
C LEU A 63 -12.61 7.47 5.15
N GLY A 64 -13.20 8.49 5.79
CA GLY A 64 -12.78 8.99 7.10
C GLY A 64 -11.60 9.97 7.08
N THR A 65 -11.29 10.54 5.91
CA THR A 65 -10.15 11.42 5.70
C THR A 65 -10.63 12.83 5.38
N HIS A 66 -9.86 13.85 5.73
CA HIS A 66 -10.23 15.24 5.46
C HIS A 66 -10.17 15.61 3.97
N ASN A 67 -9.70 14.70 3.11
CA ASN A 67 -9.49 14.94 1.68
C ASN A 67 -10.27 13.92 0.82
N SER A 68 -11.57 14.13 0.69
CA SER A 68 -12.47 13.31 -0.13
C SER A 68 -12.17 13.35 -1.64
N ASP A 69 -11.40 14.34 -2.10
CA ASP A 69 -11.15 14.62 -3.51
C ASP A 69 -9.84 14.01 -4.03
N MET A 70 -9.29 13.03 -3.32
CA MET A 70 -8.03 12.39 -3.72
C MET A 70 -8.08 11.83 -5.14
N SER A 71 -7.05 12.15 -5.92
CA SER A 71 -6.93 11.70 -7.30
C SER A 71 -6.52 10.24 -7.40
N PHE A 72 -6.88 9.57 -8.50
CA PHE A 72 -6.34 8.24 -8.81
C PHE A 72 -4.81 8.24 -8.94
N THR A 73 -4.25 9.36 -9.38
CA THR A 73 -2.80 9.56 -9.50
C THR A 73 -2.10 9.45 -8.15
N GLU A 74 -2.67 10.04 -7.09
CA GLU A 74 -2.13 9.93 -5.73
C GLU A 74 -2.25 8.51 -5.18
N CYS A 75 -3.40 7.87 -5.38
CA CYS A 75 -3.60 6.46 -5.00
C CYS A 75 -2.53 5.55 -5.63
N ARG A 76 -2.31 5.69 -6.94
CA ARG A 76 -1.26 4.95 -7.67
C ARG A 76 0.14 5.26 -7.15
N ARG A 77 0.41 6.51 -6.75
CA ARG A 77 1.69 6.89 -6.14
C ARG A 77 1.92 6.13 -4.84
N TYR A 78 0.93 6.02 -3.96
CA TYR A 78 1.08 5.28 -2.69
C TYR A 78 1.27 3.78 -2.90
N ILE A 79 0.53 3.18 -3.84
CA ILE A 79 0.74 1.76 -4.21
C ILE A 79 2.16 1.56 -4.73
N LYS A 80 2.64 2.45 -5.60
CA LYS A 80 4.01 2.42 -6.12
C LYS A 80 5.04 2.55 -5.00
N GLU A 81 4.83 3.44 -4.04
CA GLU A 81 5.73 3.60 -2.90
C GLU A 81 5.76 2.35 -2.01
N LEU A 82 4.62 1.69 -1.76
CA LEU A 82 4.59 0.40 -1.05
C LEU A 82 5.41 -0.69 -1.76
N HIS A 83 5.42 -0.69 -3.10
CA HIS A 83 6.31 -1.55 -3.88
C HIS A 83 7.78 -1.18 -3.72
N GLU A 84 8.10 0.11 -3.83
CA GLU A 84 9.48 0.61 -3.76
C GLU A 84 10.09 0.41 -2.37
N LEU A 85 9.29 0.47 -1.30
CA LEU A 85 9.69 0.18 0.07
C LEU A 85 9.75 -1.33 0.38
N GLY A 86 9.26 -2.17 -0.54
CA GLY A 86 9.34 -3.62 -0.45
C GLY A 86 8.36 -4.27 0.52
N TYR A 87 7.21 -3.64 0.81
CA TYR A 87 6.13 -4.26 1.57
C TYR A 87 5.26 -5.18 0.69
N ILE A 88 5.10 -4.80 -0.57
CA ILE A 88 4.37 -5.57 -1.58
C ILE A 88 5.19 -5.73 -2.86
N LYS A 89 4.91 -6.76 -3.65
CA LYS A 89 5.64 -7.02 -4.90
C LYS A 89 4.75 -7.65 -5.97
N LYS A 90 4.72 -7.04 -7.15
CA LYS A 90 4.14 -7.65 -8.36
C LYS A 90 5.08 -8.71 -8.94
N ARG A 91 4.54 -9.87 -9.28
CA ARG A 91 5.22 -10.88 -10.11
C ARG A 91 4.26 -11.44 -11.15
N PHE A 92 4.80 -11.72 -12.33
CA PHE A 92 4.09 -12.47 -13.36
C PHE A 92 4.39 -13.96 -13.18
N VAL A 93 3.36 -14.76 -12.92
CA VAL A 93 3.47 -16.20 -12.68
C VAL A 93 2.35 -16.90 -13.43
N GLU A 94 2.70 -17.91 -14.24
CA GLU A 94 1.72 -18.73 -14.98
C GLU A 94 0.72 -17.89 -15.80
N GLY A 95 1.23 -16.92 -16.57
CA GLY A 95 0.40 -16.09 -17.42
C GLY A 95 -0.40 -14.99 -16.71
N THR A 96 -0.27 -14.86 -15.37
CA THR A 96 -1.09 -13.93 -14.60
C THR A 96 -0.25 -13.04 -13.67
N TRP A 97 -0.66 -11.78 -13.53
CA TRP A 97 -0.07 -10.85 -12.56
C TRP A 97 -0.62 -11.12 -11.16
N ARG A 98 0.30 -11.35 -10.22
CA ARG A 98 0.02 -11.57 -8.80
C ARG A 98 0.70 -10.49 -7.97
N GLU A 99 0.01 -10.04 -6.95
CA GLU A 99 0.48 -9.12 -5.92
C GLU A 99 0.87 -9.93 -4.67
N TYR A 100 2.09 -9.78 -4.17
CA TYR A 100 2.60 -10.53 -3.02
C TYR A 100 2.80 -9.62 -1.82
N LYS A 101 2.36 -10.07 -0.65
CA LYS A 101 2.75 -9.54 0.64
C LYS A 101 4.17 -10.03 0.99
N ILE A 102 5.11 -9.12 1.14
CA ILE A 102 6.53 -9.45 1.40
C ILE A 102 6.87 -9.40 2.89
N LYS A 103 6.41 -8.37 3.60
CA LYS A 103 6.66 -8.18 5.04
C LYS A 103 5.58 -7.29 5.65
N GLU A 104 5.42 -7.38 6.97
CA GLU A 104 4.53 -6.48 7.72
C GLU A 104 4.98 -5.03 7.65
N ILE A 105 4.01 -4.10 7.65
CA ILE A 105 4.30 -2.69 7.87
C ILE A 105 4.89 -2.52 9.26
N ASP A 106 6.02 -1.84 9.33
CA ASP A 106 6.76 -1.58 10.56
C ASP A 106 6.85 -0.09 10.90
N PHE A 107 6.14 0.78 10.18
CA PHE A 107 6.13 2.23 10.37
C PHE A 107 4.80 2.77 10.89
#